data_AF-A0A4U8YRX1-F1
#
_entry.id   AF-A0A4U8YRX1-F1
#
_cell.length_a   1.000
_cell.length_b   1.000
_cell.length_c   1.000
_cell.angle_alpha   90.00
_cell.angle_beta   90.00
_cell.angle_gamma   90.00
#
_symmetry.space_group_name_H-M   'P 1'
#
loop_
_entity.id
_entity.type
_entity.pdbx_description
1 polymer ?
#
loop_
_entity_poly.entity_id
_entity_poly.type
_entity_poly.pdbx_seq_one_letter_code
_entity_poly.pdbx_strand_id
1 'polypeptide(L)'
;MKQPPDASGTAKDNGLWDLLVRLRLAEATVFAYCLWHARDLLAAWQRSPHDRLGWLALFIWGLPILCRGRHLEKGRPLGQPHLLALGLFLSFIGELGSLNLLNHLGLASALAGLVGLTPRQLPWVVAAISWMPLLGWVGSHLFPFMVLPMRLALATAGTGFFFLSPAPPPEAAPCPT
;
A
#
# COMPACT_ATOMS: atom_id res chain seq x y z
N MET A 1 20.00 -56.39 -7.04
CA MET A 1 18.59 -55.94 -7.13
C MET A 1 18.58 -54.44 -6.93
N LYS A 2 18.13 -53.66 -7.93
CA LYS A 2 18.05 -52.19 -7.86
C LYS A 2 16.68 -51.81 -7.28
N GLN A 3 16.68 -51.07 -6.18
CA GLN A 3 15.47 -50.53 -5.56
C GLN A 3 14.92 -49.41 -6.47
N PRO A 4 13.63 -49.41 -6.82
CA PRO A 4 13.05 -48.37 -7.67
C PRO A 4 13.04 -47.03 -6.92
N PRO A 5 13.28 -45.91 -7.60
CA PRO A 5 13.26 -44.58 -6.99
C PRO A 5 11.84 -44.23 -6.53
N ASP A 6 11.71 -43.84 -5.26
CA ASP A 6 10.45 -43.45 -4.63
C ASP A 6 9.87 -42.20 -5.32
N ALA A 7 8.73 -42.38 -6.01
CA ALA A 7 8.00 -41.34 -6.74
C ALA A 7 7.11 -40.47 -5.84
N SER A 8 7.31 -40.48 -4.52
CA SER A 8 6.41 -39.83 -3.54
C SER A 8 6.71 -38.34 -3.29
N GLY A 9 7.70 -37.76 -3.97
CA GLY A 9 8.17 -36.39 -3.72
C GLY A 9 7.41 -35.24 -4.40
N THR A 10 6.54 -35.49 -5.39
CA THR A 10 6.00 -34.43 -6.27
C THR A 10 4.59 -33.94 -5.94
N ALA A 11 3.84 -34.63 -5.08
CA ALA A 11 2.44 -34.30 -4.82
C ALA A 11 2.23 -33.11 -3.84
N LYS A 12 3.25 -32.72 -3.07
CA LYS A 12 3.10 -31.76 -1.97
C LYS A 12 3.31 -30.29 -2.40
N ASP A 13 4.00 -30.03 -3.50
CA ASP A 13 4.35 -28.66 -3.92
C ASP A 13 3.22 -27.93 -4.67
N ASN A 14 2.34 -28.65 -5.38
CA ASN A 14 1.31 -28.02 -6.21
C ASN A 14 0.26 -27.23 -5.39
N GLY A 15 -0.08 -27.68 -4.18
CA GLY A 15 -1.09 -27.03 -3.34
C GLY A 15 -0.63 -25.68 -2.77
N LEU A 16 0.66 -25.53 -2.46
CA LEU A 16 1.20 -24.29 -1.91
C LEU A 16 1.28 -23.20 -2.99
N TRP A 17 1.69 -23.56 -4.20
CA TRP A 17 1.69 -22.65 -5.35
C TRP A 17 0.30 -22.13 -5.69
N ASP A 18 -0.71 -23.00 -5.70
CA ASP A 18 -2.10 -22.59 -5.93
C ASP A 18 -2.60 -21.62 -4.86
N LEU A 19 -2.26 -21.83 -3.59
CA LEU A 19 -2.61 -20.91 -2.51
C LEU A 19 -1.91 -19.54 -2.67
N LEU A 20 -0.62 -19.53 -3.05
CA LEU A 20 0.11 -18.29 -3.31
C LEU A 20 -0.51 -17.51 -4.47
N VAL A 21 -0.84 -18.18 -5.57
CA VAL A 21 -1.47 -17.57 -6.74
C VAL A 21 -2.84 -16.99 -6.36
N ARG A 22 -3.67 -17.76 -5.66
CA ARG A 22 -5.00 -17.30 -5.20
C ARG A 22 -4.90 -16.10 -4.27
N LEU A 23 -3.94 -16.11 -3.34
CA LEU A 23 -3.75 -15.02 -2.41
C LEU A 23 -3.29 -13.75 -3.12
N ARG A 24 -2.35 -13.86 -4.07
CA ARG A 24 -1.96 -12.73 -4.93
C ARG A 24 -3.11 -12.19 -5.78
N LEU A 25 -3.97 -13.08 -6.29
CA LEU A 25 -5.12 -12.70 -7.08
C LEU A 25 -6.17 -11.98 -6.22
N ALA A 26 -6.39 -12.42 -4.97
CA ALA A 26 -7.25 -11.72 -4.02
C ALA A 26 -6.70 -10.33 -3.65
N GLU A 27 -5.40 -10.22 -3.33
CA GLU A 27 -4.73 -8.94 -3.07
C GLU A 27 -4.89 -7.97 -4.25
N ALA A 28 -4.65 -8.45 -5.47
CA ALA A 28 -4.80 -7.67 -6.70
C ALA A 28 -6.26 -7.24 -6.95
N THR A 29 -7.23 -8.12 -6.65
CA THR A 29 -8.66 -7.83 -6.81
C THR A 29 -9.11 -6.74 -5.83
N VAL A 30 -8.71 -6.84 -4.56
CA VAL A 30 -9.00 -5.81 -3.55
C VAL A 30 -8.37 -4.48 -3.94
N PHE A 31 -7.11 -4.50 -4.39
CA PHE A 31 -6.44 -3.30 -4.86
C PHE A 31 -7.16 -2.66 -6.07
N ALA A 32 -7.52 -3.47 -7.08
CA ALA A 32 -8.25 -3.01 -8.25
C ALA A 32 -9.61 -2.41 -7.89
N TYR A 33 -10.32 -3.01 -6.92
CA TYR A 33 -11.56 -2.47 -6.38
C TYR A 33 -11.34 -1.09 -5.73
N CYS A 34 -10.38 -0.96 -4.81
CA CYS A 34 -10.08 0.32 -4.17
C CYS A 34 -9.65 1.38 -5.20
N LEU A 35 -8.88 0.99 -6.22
CA LEU A 35 -8.44 1.88 -7.28
C LEU A 35 -9.62 2.37 -8.14
N TRP A 36 -10.57 1.48 -8.45
CA TRP A 36 -11.79 1.82 -9.18
C TRP A 36 -12.62 2.86 -8.43
N HIS A 37 -12.85 2.69 -7.13
CA HIS A 37 -13.58 3.65 -6.29
C HIS A 37 -12.81 4.96 -6.06
N ALA A 38 -11.49 4.94 -6.21
CA ALA A 38 -10.65 6.14 -6.15
C ALA A 38 -10.49 6.85 -7.50
N ARG A 39 -11.22 6.47 -8.56
CA ARG A 39 -11.09 7.11 -9.90
C ARG A 39 -11.39 8.61 -9.90
N ASP A 40 -12.24 9.07 -8.99
CA ASP A 40 -12.60 10.49 -8.83
C ASP A 40 -11.40 11.34 -8.38
N LEU A 41 -10.35 10.71 -7.83
CA LEU A 41 -9.07 11.33 -7.54
C LEU A 41 -8.46 11.96 -8.80
N LEU A 42 -8.54 11.28 -9.94
CA LEU A 42 -8.00 11.77 -11.21
C LEU A 42 -8.80 13.00 -11.70
N ALA A 43 -10.12 12.95 -11.57
CA ALA A 43 -10.98 14.09 -11.89
C ALA A 43 -10.70 15.29 -10.97
N ALA A 44 -10.46 15.05 -9.68
CA ALA A 44 -10.10 16.09 -8.72
C ALA A 44 -8.77 16.78 -9.09
N TRP A 45 -7.74 15.99 -9.45
CA TRP A 45 -6.45 16.52 -9.90
C TRP A 45 -6.57 17.33 -11.20
N GLN A 46 -7.44 16.93 -12.13
CA GLN A 46 -7.61 17.66 -13.39
C GLN A 46 -8.36 19.00 -13.20
N ARG A 47 -9.39 19.03 -12.35
CA ARG A 47 -10.28 20.18 -12.21
C ARG A 47 -9.79 21.23 -11.24
N SER A 48 -9.12 20.84 -10.15
CA SER A 48 -8.70 21.77 -9.09
C SER A 48 -7.28 22.29 -9.36
N PRO A 49 -7.07 23.61 -9.50
CA PRO A 49 -5.74 24.18 -9.74
C PRO A 49 -4.75 23.86 -8.62
N HIS A 50 -5.23 23.74 -7.38
CA HIS A 50 -4.40 23.40 -6.21
C HIS A 50 -4.06 21.91 -6.10
N ASP A 51 -4.76 21.05 -6.85
CA ASP A 51 -4.58 19.59 -6.81
C ASP A 51 -3.94 19.03 -8.08
N ARG A 52 -3.63 19.87 -9.08
CA ARG A 52 -2.99 19.46 -10.36
C ARG A 52 -1.71 18.65 -10.20
N LEU A 53 -0.99 18.84 -9.10
CA LEU A 53 0.27 18.14 -8.81
C LEU A 53 0.12 17.08 -7.72
N GLY A 54 -1.11 16.72 -7.33
CA GLY A 54 -1.37 15.65 -6.37
C GLY A 54 -0.86 14.29 -6.86
N TRP A 55 -0.88 14.05 -8.18
CA TRP A 55 -0.31 12.84 -8.78
C TRP A 55 1.19 12.71 -8.56
N LEU A 56 1.93 13.83 -8.52
CA LEU A 56 3.37 13.84 -8.27
C LEU A 56 3.66 13.44 -6.82
N ALA A 57 2.88 13.97 -5.87
CA ALA A 57 2.96 13.57 -4.47
C ALA A 57 2.62 12.07 -4.30
N LEU A 58 1.63 11.55 -5.04
CA LEU A 58 1.31 10.11 -5.04
C LEU A 58 2.49 9.30 -5.57
N PHE A 59 3.13 9.75 -6.65
CA PHE A 59 4.28 9.04 -7.24
C PHE A 59 5.47 8.99 -6.29
N ILE A 60 5.80 10.10 -5.64
CA ILE A 60 6.86 10.16 -4.62
C ILE A 60 6.51 9.22 -3.46
N TRP A 61 5.29 9.33 -2.92
CA TRP A 61 4.83 8.52 -1.80
C TRP A 61 4.77 7.02 -2.13
N GLY A 62 4.43 6.66 -3.37
CA GLY A 62 4.32 5.29 -3.87
C GLY A 62 5.67 4.63 -4.19
N LEU A 63 6.76 5.40 -4.22
CA LEU A 63 8.10 4.89 -4.57
C LEU A 63 8.54 3.68 -3.72
N PRO A 64 8.35 3.64 -2.38
CA PRO A 64 8.69 2.48 -1.58
C PRO A 64 7.93 1.21 -1.97
N ILE A 65 6.70 1.35 -2.45
CA ILE A 65 5.87 0.23 -2.90
C ILE A 65 6.49 -0.39 -4.14
N LEU A 66 6.88 0.45 -5.12
CA LEU A 66 7.54 0.01 -6.34
C LEU A 66 8.89 -0.65 -6.07
N CYS A 67 9.69 -0.05 -5.18
CA CYS A 67 11.00 -0.58 -4.79
C CYS A 67 10.86 -1.93 -4.07
N ARG A 68 9.92 -2.05 -3.12
CA ARG A 68 9.71 -3.31 -2.38
C ARG A 68 9.06 -4.38 -3.26
N GLY A 69 8.20 -4.00 -4.20
CA GLY A 69 7.58 -4.89 -5.18
C GLY A 69 8.60 -5.73 -5.93
N ARG A 70 9.72 -5.12 -6.34
CA ARG A 70 10.83 -5.80 -7.02
C ARG A 70 11.59 -6.80 -6.14
N HIS A 71 11.48 -6.70 -4.81
CA HIS A 71 12.15 -7.58 -3.86
C HIS A 71 11.23 -8.67 -3.28
N LEU A 72 9.93 -8.65 -3.60
CA LEU A 72 8.96 -9.64 -3.09
C LEU A 72 9.17 -11.05 -3.65
N GLU A 73 9.98 -11.23 -4.69
CA GLU A 73 10.35 -12.55 -5.21
C GLU A 73 11.16 -13.40 -4.20
N LYS A 74 11.75 -12.78 -3.16
CA LYS A 74 12.64 -13.47 -2.20
C LYS A 74 11.94 -14.03 -0.96
N GLY A 75 10.70 -14.52 -1.08
CA GLY A 75 10.03 -15.27 -0.01
C GLY A 75 9.67 -14.46 1.25
N ARG A 76 9.46 -13.15 1.12
CA ARG A 76 8.95 -12.34 2.23
C ARG A 76 7.47 -12.67 2.51
N PRO A 77 7.02 -12.54 3.78
CA PRO A 77 5.64 -12.82 4.14
C PRO A 77 4.67 -12.04 3.25
N LEU A 78 3.57 -12.72 2.91
CA LEU A 78 2.43 -12.20 2.16
C LEU A 78 1.91 -10.90 2.80
N GLY A 79 1.20 -10.07 2.02
CA GLY A 79 0.71 -8.77 2.47
C GLY A 79 -0.14 -8.90 3.74
N GLN A 80 -0.40 -7.79 4.43
CA GLN A 80 -1.21 -7.82 5.65
C GLN A 80 -2.70 -7.85 5.28
N PRO A 81 -3.39 -9.00 5.40
CA PRO A 81 -4.77 -9.14 4.92
C PRO A 81 -5.74 -8.21 5.68
N HIS A 82 -5.44 -7.89 6.94
CA HIS A 82 -6.24 -6.97 7.75
C HIS A 82 -6.26 -5.54 7.17
N LEU A 83 -5.14 -5.05 6.61
CA LEU A 83 -5.10 -3.73 6.00
C LEU A 83 -5.80 -3.70 4.65
N LEU A 84 -5.75 -4.79 3.89
CA LEU A 84 -6.53 -4.94 2.66
C LEU A 84 -8.03 -5.00 2.96
N ALA A 85 -8.43 -5.76 3.98
CA ALA A 85 -9.82 -5.81 4.45
C ALA A 85 -10.31 -4.44 4.94
N LEU A 86 -9.46 -3.70 5.67
CA LEU A 86 -9.75 -2.33 6.07
C LEU A 86 -9.89 -1.41 4.86
N GLY A 87 -9.01 -1.52 3.87
CA GLY A 87 -9.08 -0.75 2.63
C GLY A 87 -10.36 -1.00 1.84
N LEU A 88 -10.78 -2.27 1.75
CA LEU A 88 -12.03 -2.70 1.14
C LEU A 88 -13.24 -2.12 1.89
N PHE A 89 -13.24 -2.24 3.23
CA PHE A 89 -14.32 -1.73 4.08
C PHE A 89 -14.47 -0.21 4.00
N LEU A 90 -13.35 0.53 4.05
CA LEU A 90 -13.35 1.98 3.91
C LEU A 90 -13.88 2.43 2.54
N SER A 91 -13.46 1.75 1.46
CA SER A 91 -13.95 2.05 0.11
C SER A 91 -15.44 1.72 -0.05
N PHE A 92 -15.92 0.63 0.58
CA PHE A 92 -17.32 0.26 0.56
C PHE A 92 -18.20 1.28 1.32
N ILE A 93 -17.80 1.70 2.53
CA ILE A 93 -18.51 2.74 3.28
C ILE A 93 -18.44 4.09 2.54
N GLY A 94 -17.28 4.41 1.96
CA GLY A 94 -17.10 5.61 1.16
C GLY A 94 -18.07 5.68 -0.01
N GLU A 95 -18.29 4.57 -0.70
CA GLU A 95 -19.30 4.46 -1.77
C GLU A 95 -20.72 4.67 -1.23
N LEU A 96 -21.12 3.95 -0.17
CA LEU A 96 -22.47 4.08 0.41
C LEU A 96 -22.77 5.51 0.90
N GLY A 97 -21.77 6.19 1.43
CA GLY A 97 -21.89 7.57 1.94
C GLY A 97 -21.58 8.65 0.91
N SER A 98 -21.17 8.30 -0.31
CA SER A 98 -20.60 9.25 -1.29
C SER A 98 -19.43 10.09 -0.70
N LEU A 99 -18.66 9.50 0.20
CA LEU A 99 -17.54 10.12 0.90
C LEU A 99 -16.22 9.76 0.21
N ASN A 100 -15.82 10.55 -0.79
CA ASN A 100 -14.58 10.36 -1.54
C ASN A 100 -13.33 10.27 -0.65
N LEU A 101 -13.33 10.94 0.50
CA LEU A 101 -12.24 10.85 1.48
C LEU A 101 -12.02 9.40 1.96
N LEU A 102 -13.09 8.66 2.23
CA LEU A 102 -13.00 7.27 2.67
C LEU A 102 -12.50 6.36 1.56
N ASN A 103 -12.87 6.62 0.30
CA ASN A 103 -12.34 5.89 -0.86
C ASN A 103 -10.82 6.10 -1.00
N HIS A 104 -10.34 7.34 -0.82
CA HIS A 104 -8.89 7.62 -0.86
C HIS A 104 -8.13 6.98 0.31
N LEU A 105 -8.70 6.99 1.51
CA LEU A 105 -8.15 6.28 2.66
C LEU A 105 -8.13 4.76 2.41
N GLY A 106 -9.19 4.23 1.79
CA GLY A 106 -9.27 2.82 1.39
C GLY A 106 -8.16 2.42 0.43
N LEU A 107 -7.87 3.25 -0.57
CA LEU A 107 -6.74 3.05 -1.49
C LEU A 107 -5.39 3.11 -0.75
N ALA A 108 -5.19 4.11 0.13
CA ALA A 108 -3.96 4.24 0.91
C ALA A 108 -3.72 3.01 1.81
N SER A 109 -4.78 2.53 2.48
CA SER A 109 -4.75 1.33 3.32
C SER A 109 -4.47 0.06 2.50
N ALA A 110 -5.07 -0.07 1.31
CA ALA A 110 -4.80 -1.21 0.44
C ALA A 110 -3.34 -1.24 -0.01
N LEU A 111 -2.80 -0.10 -0.44
CA LEU A 111 -1.39 0.05 -0.82
C LEU A 111 -0.44 -0.24 0.36
N ALA A 112 -0.78 0.21 1.56
CA ALA A 112 -0.04 -0.12 2.77
C ALA A 112 -0.08 -1.63 3.10
N GLY A 113 -1.23 -2.28 2.88
CA GLY A 113 -1.41 -3.72 3.05
C GLY A 113 -0.54 -4.55 2.11
N LEU A 114 -0.38 -4.12 0.85
CA LEU A 114 0.51 -4.77 -0.14
C LEU A 114 1.98 -4.74 0.28
N VAL A 115 2.40 -3.68 0.98
CA VAL A 115 3.79 -3.50 1.41
C VAL A 115 4.13 -4.34 2.64
N GLY A 116 3.15 -4.64 3.50
CA GLY A 116 3.38 -5.30 4.79
C GLY A 116 4.00 -4.32 5.79
N LEU A 117 3.13 -3.69 6.59
CA LEU A 117 3.45 -2.56 7.45
C LEU A 117 4.21 -2.97 8.72
N THR A 118 5.28 -2.26 9.04
CA THR A 118 5.80 -2.26 10.42
C THR A 118 5.32 -1.03 11.17
N PRO A 119 5.25 -1.03 12.51
CA PRO A 119 4.88 0.17 13.28
C PRO A 119 5.77 1.39 12.98
N ARG A 120 7.03 1.15 12.60
CA ARG A 120 7.95 2.20 12.15
C ARG A 120 7.52 2.83 10.82
N GLN A 121 6.74 2.16 9.99
CA GLN A 121 6.27 2.70 8.71
C GLN A 121 4.99 3.55 8.84
N LEU A 122 4.45 3.73 10.06
CA LEU A 122 3.27 4.58 10.29
C LEU A 122 3.44 6.03 9.77
N PRO A 123 4.59 6.72 9.93
CA PRO A 123 4.77 8.06 9.37
C PRO A 123 4.63 8.08 7.84
N TRP A 124 5.08 7.03 7.16
CA TRP A 124 4.87 6.89 5.71
C TRP A 124 3.39 6.72 5.37
N VAL A 125 2.63 5.92 6.13
CA VAL A 125 1.17 5.79 5.92
C VAL A 125 0.46 7.13 6.12
N VAL A 126 0.79 7.86 7.19
CA VAL A 126 0.20 9.18 7.47
C VAL A 126 0.54 10.17 6.36
N ALA A 127 1.73 10.08 5.77
CA ALA A 127 2.12 10.89 4.63
C ALA A 127 1.27 10.65 3.36
N ALA A 128 0.39 9.63 3.31
CA ALA A 128 -0.56 9.47 2.21
C ALA A 128 -1.53 10.66 2.07
N ILE A 129 -1.78 11.40 3.16
CA ILE A 129 -2.58 12.63 3.13
C ILE A 129 -1.99 13.66 2.14
N SER A 130 -0.68 13.60 1.88
CA SER A 130 0.03 14.50 0.96
C SER A 130 -0.50 14.51 -0.47
N TRP A 131 -1.13 13.43 -0.96
CA TRP A 131 -1.67 13.36 -2.32
C TRP A 131 -3.21 13.41 -2.37
N MET A 132 -3.87 13.36 -1.21
CA MET A 132 -5.33 13.40 -1.12
C MET A 132 -5.86 14.82 -1.42
N PRO A 133 -7.05 14.97 -2.05
CA PRO A 133 -7.65 16.27 -2.32
C PRO A 133 -7.99 17.07 -1.06
N LEU A 134 -8.25 16.39 0.07
CA LEU A 134 -8.54 17.02 1.35
C LEU A 134 -7.46 18.04 1.76
N LEU A 135 -6.18 17.69 1.57
CA LEU A 135 -5.08 18.60 1.91
C LEU A 135 -5.07 19.84 1.03
N GLY A 136 -5.47 19.72 -0.23
CA GLY A 136 -5.59 20.83 -1.17
C GLY A 136 -6.74 21.75 -0.81
N TRP A 137 -7.89 21.17 -0.44
CA TRP A 137 -9.05 21.92 0.03
C TRP A 137 -8.75 22.66 1.35
N VAL A 138 -8.20 22.00 2.37
CA VAL A 138 -7.83 22.67 3.63
C VAL A 138 -6.74 23.72 3.39
N GLY A 139 -5.73 23.35 2.62
CA GLY A 139 -4.59 24.20 2.32
C GLY A 139 -4.97 25.45 1.51
N SER A 140 -5.93 25.36 0.59
CA SER A 140 -6.37 26.52 -0.19
C SER A 140 -7.09 27.58 0.67
N HIS A 141 -7.72 27.18 1.78
CA HIS A 141 -8.36 28.10 2.71
C HIS A 141 -7.39 28.76 3.68
N LEU A 142 -6.37 28.02 4.13
CA LEU A 142 -5.43 28.51 5.14
C LEU A 142 -4.19 29.18 4.52
N PHE A 143 -3.54 28.51 3.56
CA PHE A 143 -2.25 28.92 3.00
C PHE A 143 -2.12 28.47 1.52
N PRO A 144 -2.82 29.12 0.58
CA PRO A 144 -2.93 28.64 -0.81
C PRO A 144 -1.59 28.51 -1.54
N PHE A 145 -0.61 29.35 -1.20
CA PHE A 145 0.74 29.32 -1.78
C PHE A 145 1.62 28.18 -1.23
N MET A 146 1.29 27.64 -0.05
CA MET A 146 2.09 26.62 0.64
C MET A 146 1.59 25.19 0.42
N VAL A 147 0.43 25.02 -0.22
CA VAL A 147 -0.17 23.69 -0.46
C VAL A 147 0.81 22.77 -1.18
N LEU A 148 1.36 23.21 -2.31
CA LEU A 148 2.26 22.39 -3.12
C LEU A 148 3.57 22.05 -2.38
N PRO A 149 4.33 23.03 -1.84
CA PRO A 149 5.52 22.72 -1.03
C PRO A 149 5.22 21.76 0.12
N MET A 150 4.10 21.94 0.82
CA MET A 150 3.71 21.07 1.93
C MET A 150 3.40 19.64 1.46
N ARG A 151 2.67 19.47 0.35
CA ARG A 151 2.41 18.14 -0.25
C ARG A 151 3.72 17.42 -0.57
N LEU A 152 4.64 18.10 -1.26
CA LEU A 152 5.92 17.51 -1.66
C LEU A 152 6.81 17.22 -0.45
N ALA A 153 6.85 18.12 0.55
CA ALA A 153 7.60 17.91 1.77
C ALA A 153 7.07 16.72 2.58
N LEU A 154 5.75 16.57 2.71
CA LEU A 154 5.14 15.43 3.40
C LEU A 154 5.40 14.11 2.66
N ALA A 155 5.21 14.09 1.33
CA ALA A 155 5.47 12.90 0.53
C ALA A 155 6.94 12.47 0.58
N THR A 156 7.87 13.42 0.46
CA THR A 156 9.31 13.15 0.53
C THR A 156 9.75 12.75 1.94
N ALA A 157 9.27 13.42 2.99
CA ALA A 157 9.58 13.07 4.37
C ALA A 157 9.07 11.67 4.73
N GLY A 158 7.82 11.33 4.38
CA GLY A 158 7.27 10.00 4.62
C GLY A 158 8.04 8.90 3.86
N THR A 159 8.40 9.17 2.61
CA THR A 159 9.20 8.25 1.77
C THR A 159 10.61 8.09 2.31
N GLY A 160 11.27 9.18 2.70
CA GLY A 160 12.59 9.15 3.32
C GLY A 160 12.58 8.38 4.63
N PHE A 161 11.58 8.62 5.48
CA PHE A 161 11.42 7.89 6.74
C PHE A 161 11.26 6.38 6.53
N PHE A 162 10.55 5.97 5.47
CA PHE A 162 10.40 4.57 5.10
C PHE A 162 11.76 3.91 4.84
N PHE A 163 12.64 4.56 4.07
CA PHE A 163 13.96 4.02 3.74
C PHE A 163 14.96 4.11 4.90
N LEU A 164 14.84 5.14 5.75
CA LEU A 164 15.68 5.32 6.92
C LEU A 164 15.31 4.38 8.08
N SER A 165 14.14 3.75 8.04
CA SER A 165 13.71 2.79 9.07
C SER A 165 14.36 1.42 8.81
N PRO A 166 15.43 1.04 9.55
CA PRO A 166 16.05 -0.27 9.37
C PRO A 166 15.03 -1.38 9.66
N ALA A 167 15.15 -2.47 8.91
CA ALA A 167 14.39 -3.68 9.19
C ALA A 167 14.63 -4.09 10.66
N PRO A 168 13.59 -4.56 11.37
CA PRO A 168 13.81 -5.12 12.70
C PRO A 168 14.88 -6.22 12.60
N PRO A 169 15.81 -6.30 13.56
CA PRO A 169 16.78 -7.40 13.58
C PRO A 169 16.00 -8.72 13.57
N PRO A 170 16.51 -9.77 12.89
CA PRO A 170 15.90 -11.08 12.97
C PRO A 170 15.78 -11.45 14.45
N GLU A 171 14.57 -11.82 14.86
CA GLU A 171 14.31 -12.29 16.22
C GLU A 171 15.33 -13.40 16.52
N ALA A 172 16.14 -13.20 17.56
CA ALA A 172 17.21 -14.13 17.89
C ALA A 172 16.58 -15.52 18.06
N ALA A 173 17.14 -16.51 17.36
CA ALA A 173 16.61 -17.88 17.41
C ALA A 173 16.45 -18.30 18.88
N PRO A 174 15.30 -18.85 19.28
CA PRO A 174 15.09 -19.25 20.67
C PRO A 174 16.21 -20.22 21.08
N CYS A 175 16.90 -19.90 22.17
CA CYS A 175 17.92 -20.80 22.72
C CYS A 175 17.26 -22.17 22.97
N PRO A 176 17.86 -23.27 22.49
CA PRO A 176 17.35 -24.60 22.79
C PRO A 176 17.44 -24.81 24.32
N THR A 177 16.29 -25.01 24.95
CA THR A 177 16.16 -25.38 26.37
C THR A 177 16.25 -26.88 26.55
#